data_AF-Q2TZA0-F1
#
_entry.id   AF-Q2TZA0-F1
#
_cell.length_a   1.000
_cell.length_b   1.000
_cell.length_c   1.000
_cell.angle_alpha   90.00
_cell.angle_beta   90.00
_cell.angle_gamma   90.00
#
_symmetry.space_group_name_H-M   'P 1'
#
loop_
_entity.id
_entity.type
_entity.pdbx_description
1 polymer ?
#
loop_
_entity_poly.entity_id
_entity_poly.type
_entity_poly.pdbx_seq_one_letter_code
_entity_poly.pdbx_strand_id
1 'polypeptide(L)'
;MPRPGTTAETYVAYGMTQKLFEACSSQADYSIPQATQKGAQVPKTEAGEDLGVGEGWWYEDHFSHNAEHRMDVLHGFTSRTIRNKFLKDLFIQWRGVLAAYDEGIVKGDAVLGAAIWRNLWKASHTGPDGKELDWTKIARVVAYMRRVTSELSQVSEADLISQLCQQTGDKPSIFGYSELDKRLVQGKR
;
A
#
# COMPACT_ATOMS: atom_id res chain seq x y z
N MET A 1 28.48 2.81 26.36
CA MET A 1 27.74 2.57 25.10
C MET A 1 27.43 1.09 25.01
N PRO A 2 26.16 0.68 24.83
CA PRO A 2 25.82 -0.74 24.62
C PRO A 2 26.30 -1.20 23.24
N ARG A 3 26.63 -2.49 23.10
CA ARG A 3 27.08 -3.09 21.83
C ARG A 3 25.88 -3.33 20.90
N PRO A 4 25.99 -3.06 19.59
CA PRO A 4 24.92 -3.35 18.63
C PRO A 4 24.71 -4.87 18.50
N GLY A 5 23.46 -5.32 18.56
CA GLY A 5 23.07 -6.69 18.20
C GLY A 5 22.61 -7.58 19.36
N THR A 6 22.06 -7.00 20.44
CA THR A 6 21.46 -7.84 21.50
C THR A 6 20.11 -8.39 21.02
N THR A 7 19.74 -9.60 21.45
CA THR A 7 18.44 -10.22 21.11
C THR A 7 17.25 -9.32 21.45
N ALA A 8 17.36 -8.53 22.53
CA ALA A 8 16.36 -7.53 22.91
C ALA A 8 16.14 -6.45 21.84
N GLU A 9 17.19 -5.93 21.20
CA GLU A 9 17.07 -4.96 20.10
C GLU A 9 16.37 -5.58 18.88
N THR A 10 16.62 -6.85 18.58
CA THR A 10 15.96 -7.55 17.47
C THR A 10 14.46 -7.72 17.71
N TYR A 11 14.04 -8.07 18.93
CA TYR A 11 12.63 -8.16 19.28
C TYR A 11 11.93 -6.81 19.28
N VAL A 12 12.60 -5.75 19.76
CA VAL A 12 12.07 -4.38 19.71
C VAL A 12 11.91 -3.92 18.26
N ALA A 13 12.92 -4.11 17.41
CA ALA A 13 12.86 -3.76 15.99
C ALA A 13 11.77 -4.57 15.25
N TYR A 14 11.60 -5.86 15.57
CA TYR A 14 10.53 -6.69 15.02
C TYR A 14 9.15 -6.16 15.43
N GLY A 15 8.93 -5.89 16.73
CA GLY A 15 7.67 -5.35 17.23
C GLY A 15 7.35 -3.96 16.66
N MET A 16 8.36 -3.10 16.48
CA MET A 16 8.22 -1.81 15.80
C MET A 16 7.82 -1.98 14.33
N THR A 17 8.51 -2.87 13.60
CA THR A 17 8.23 -3.15 12.19
C THR A 17 6.83 -3.71 12.00
N GLN A 18 6.39 -4.60 12.91
CA GLN A 18 5.04 -5.14 12.90
C GLN A 18 4.00 -4.02 13.09
N LYS A 19 4.14 -3.16 14.10
CA LYS A 19 3.21 -2.03 14.31
C LYS A 19 3.18 -1.04 13.14
N LEU A 20 4.34 -0.77 12.54
CA LEU A 20 4.44 0.06 11.34
C LEU A 20 3.69 -0.59 10.17
N PHE A 21 3.89 -1.89 9.97
CA PHE A 21 3.18 -2.65 8.93
C PHE A 21 1.67 -2.62 9.15
N GLU A 22 1.21 -2.86 10.37
CA GLU A 22 -0.22 -2.81 10.75
C GLU A 22 -0.83 -1.42 10.49
N ALA A 23 -0.13 -0.35 10.92
CA ALA A 23 -0.59 1.02 10.72
C ALA A 23 -0.66 1.40 9.23
N CYS A 24 0.33 1.00 8.42
CA CYS A 24 0.31 1.17 6.97
C CYS A 24 -0.82 0.37 6.30
N SER A 25 -1.00 -0.88 6.72
CA SER A 25 -1.97 -1.81 6.12
C SER A 25 -3.41 -1.42 6.44
N SER A 26 -3.67 -0.84 7.62
CA SER A 26 -5.00 -0.33 7.99
C SER A 26 -5.62 0.64 6.97
N GLN A 27 -4.79 1.29 6.15
CA GLN A 27 -5.23 2.24 5.12
C GLN A 27 -5.34 1.62 3.73
N ALA A 28 -4.75 0.43 3.56
CA ALA A 28 -4.73 -0.34 2.32
C ALA A 28 -5.56 -1.63 2.44
N ASP A 29 -6.41 -1.73 3.48
CA ASP A 29 -7.28 -2.86 3.77
C ASP A 29 -8.34 -3.04 2.68
N TYR A 30 -7.97 -3.80 1.67
CA TYR A 30 -8.83 -4.18 0.58
C TYR A 30 -9.13 -5.69 0.69
N SER A 31 -10.29 -6.01 1.25
CA SER A 31 -10.84 -7.36 1.37
C SER A 31 -12.03 -7.51 0.44
N ILE A 32 -12.23 -8.67 -0.20
CA ILE A 32 -13.46 -9.00 -0.93
C ILE A 32 -14.12 -10.17 -0.19
N PRO A 33 -14.89 -9.92 0.89
CA PRO A 33 -15.45 -10.98 1.74
C PRO A 33 -16.32 -11.99 0.97
N GLN A 34 -16.93 -11.56 -0.13
CA GLN A 34 -17.79 -12.37 -0.99
C GLN A 34 -16.99 -13.32 -1.89
N ALA A 35 -15.71 -13.05 -2.15
CA ALA A 35 -14.86 -13.92 -2.97
C ALA A 35 -14.51 -15.25 -2.27
N THR A 36 -14.64 -15.28 -0.94
CA THR A 36 -14.41 -16.46 -0.10
C THR A 36 -15.60 -17.43 -0.08
N GLN A 37 -16.76 -17.03 -0.62
CA GLN A 37 -17.96 -17.87 -0.70
C GLN A 37 -18.12 -18.48 -2.10
N LYS A 38 -18.20 -19.82 -2.16
CA LYS A 38 -18.31 -20.55 -3.42
C LYS A 38 -19.63 -20.22 -4.13
N GLY A 39 -19.55 -19.46 -5.23
CA GLY A 39 -20.71 -19.07 -6.05
C GLY A 39 -21.33 -17.71 -5.71
N ALA A 40 -20.74 -16.92 -4.80
CA ALA A 40 -21.21 -15.57 -4.52
C ALA A 40 -20.77 -14.58 -5.62
N GLN A 41 -21.68 -13.71 -6.04
CA GLN A 41 -21.35 -12.60 -6.94
C GLN A 41 -20.62 -11.51 -6.15
N VAL A 42 -19.36 -11.29 -6.51
CA VAL A 42 -18.58 -10.16 -6.02
C VAL A 42 -19.18 -8.87 -6.61
N PRO A 43 -19.48 -7.84 -5.79
CA PRO A 43 -19.94 -6.56 -6.30
C PRO A 43 -18.90 -6.00 -7.27
N LYS A 44 -19.33 -5.57 -8.46
CA LYS A 44 -18.43 -5.06 -9.50
C LYS A 44 -18.69 -3.58 -9.76
N THR A 45 -17.64 -2.83 -10.07
CA THR A 45 -17.77 -1.49 -10.65
C THR A 45 -18.43 -1.58 -12.02
N GLU A 46 -18.87 -0.45 -12.57
CA GLU A 46 -19.41 -0.36 -13.93
C GLU A 46 -18.42 -0.86 -15.01
N ALA A 47 -17.12 -0.90 -14.69
CA ALA A 47 -16.05 -1.43 -15.54
C ALA A 47 -15.78 -2.95 -15.31
N GLY A 48 -16.55 -3.61 -14.44
CA GLY A 48 -16.42 -5.04 -14.16
C GLY A 48 -15.34 -5.40 -13.12
N GLU A 49 -14.72 -4.41 -12.48
CA GLU A 49 -13.71 -4.60 -11.43
C GLU A 49 -14.37 -4.97 -10.11
N ASP A 50 -13.83 -5.95 -9.41
CA ASP A 50 -14.35 -6.37 -8.11
C ASP A 50 -14.22 -5.22 -7.09
N LEU A 51 -15.24 -5.02 -6.25
CA LEU A 51 -15.28 -4.03 -5.17
C LEU A 51 -15.15 -4.73 -3.83
N GLY A 52 -14.11 -4.37 -3.08
CA GLY A 52 -13.87 -4.85 -1.72
C GLY A 52 -14.47 -3.95 -0.64
N VAL A 53 -14.51 -4.46 0.59
CA VAL A 53 -14.92 -3.77 1.82
C VAL A 53 -13.73 -3.75 2.79
N GLY A 54 -13.53 -2.66 3.51
CA GLY A 54 -12.36 -2.45 4.39
C GLY A 54 -12.43 -3.14 5.75
N GLU A 55 -12.67 -4.46 5.78
CA GLU A 55 -12.46 -5.31 6.97
C GLU A 55 -12.12 -6.76 6.52
N GLY A 56 -11.17 -7.44 7.19
CA GLY A 56 -10.91 -8.86 6.91
C GLY A 56 -9.72 -9.53 7.63
N TRP A 57 -9.62 -10.84 7.47
CA TRP A 57 -8.64 -11.78 8.05
C TRP A 57 -7.19 -11.64 7.48
N TRP A 58 -6.84 -10.48 6.93
CA TRP A 58 -5.54 -10.19 6.27
C TRP A 58 -4.35 -10.11 7.24
N TYR A 59 -4.64 -10.18 8.54
CA TYR A 59 -3.73 -9.84 9.64
C TYR A 59 -2.71 -10.95 9.98
N GLU A 60 -3.01 -12.21 9.65
CA GLU A 60 -2.19 -13.36 10.05
C GLU A 60 -1.92 -14.31 8.87
N ASP A 61 -1.17 -13.86 7.87
CA ASP A 61 -0.05 -14.63 7.30
C ASP A 61 0.57 -13.92 6.10
N HIS A 62 1.88 -14.12 5.95
CA HIS A 62 2.75 -13.53 4.94
C HIS A 62 2.08 -13.29 3.57
N PHE A 63 2.33 -12.12 2.95
CA PHE A 63 1.92 -11.73 1.59
C PHE A 63 1.86 -12.89 0.57
N SER A 64 2.85 -13.80 0.62
CA SER A 64 2.95 -15.00 -0.21
C SER A 64 1.81 -16.01 -0.02
N HIS A 65 1.34 -16.25 1.21
CA HIS A 65 0.24 -17.16 1.51
C HIS A 65 -1.10 -16.61 1.00
N ASN A 66 -1.33 -15.30 1.14
CA ASN A 66 -2.50 -14.63 0.59
C ASN A 66 -2.48 -14.64 -0.95
N ALA A 67 -1.33 -14.35 -1.56
CA ALA A 67 -1.16 -14.46 -3.00
C ALA A 67 -1.41 -15.89 -3.51
N GLU A 68 -0.91 -16.90 -2.80
CA GLU A 68 -1.15 -18.31 -3.12
C GLU A 68 -2.64 -18.68 -3.04
N HIS A 69 -3.32 -18.22 -1.99
CA HIS A 69 -4.76 -18.43 -1.80
C HIS A 69 -5.58 -17.80 -2.92
N ARG A 70 -5.29 -16.55 -3.31
CA ARG A 70 -5.98 -15.87 -4.43
C ARG A 70 -5.71 -16.54 -5.78
N MET A 71 -4.49 -17.04 -5.99
CA MET A 71 -4.15 -17.80 -7.20
C MET A 71 -5.00 -19.07 -7.34
N ASP A 72 -5.23 -19.78 -6.23
CA ASP A 72 -6.06 -21.00 -6.23
C ASP A 72 -7.56 -20.66 -6.36
N VAL A 73 -8.07 -19.81 -5.48
CA VAL A 73 -9.52 -19.54 -5.34
C VAL A 73 -10.08 -18.66 -6.45
N LEU A 74 -9.40 -17.57 -6.81
CA LEU A 74 -9.92 -16.57 -7.76
C LEU A 74 -9.50 -16.84 -9.20
N HIS A 75 -8.36 -17.51 -9.39
CA HIS A 75 -7.76 -17.72 -10.71
C HIS A 75 -7.64 -19.21 -11.09
N GLY A 76 -8.08 -20.14 -10.23
CA GLY A 76 -8.15 -21.57 -10.54
C GLY A 76 -6.79 -22.26 -10.69
N PHE A 77 -5.72 -21.67 -10.16
CA PHE A 77 -4.37 -22.25 -10.21
C PHE A 77 -4.19 -23.34 -9.15
N THR A 78 -4.78 -24.51 -9.39
CA THR A 78 -4.73 -25.67 -8.47
C THR A 78 -3.36 -26.36 -8.45
N SER A 79 -2.52 -26.17 -9.49
CA SER A 79 -1.19 -26.77 -9.58
C SER A 79 -0.15 -26.01 -8.75
N ARG A 80 0.42 -26.69 -7.75
CA ARG A 80 1.46 -26.14 -6.86
C ARG A 80 2.70 -25.62 -7.62
N THR A 81 3.12 -26.31 -8.68
CA THR A 81 4.27 -25.90 -9.51
C THR A 81 3.99 -24.58 -10.23
N ILE A 82 2.76 -24.40 -10.72
CA ILE A 82 2.31 -23.19 -11.41
C ILE A 82 2.22 -22.04 -10.40
N ARG A 83 1.59 -22.24 -9.23
CA ARG A 83 1.53 -21.24 -8.16
C ARG A 83 2.93 -20.78 -7.73
N ASN A 84 3.85 -21.70 -7.50
CA ASN A 84 5.23 -21.36 -7.11
C ASN A 84 5.98 -20.53 -8.16
N LYS A 85 5.72 -20.78 -9.45
CA LYS A 85 6.30 -19.96 -10.54
C LYS A 85 5.72 -18.55 -10.50
N PHE A 86 4.39 -18.42 -10.45
CA PHE A 86 3.73 -17.12 -10.38
C PHE A 86 4.07 -16.34 -9.11
N LEU A 87 4.26 -16.99 -7.96
CA LEU A 87 4.70 -16.32 -6.73
C LEU A 87 6.11 -15.72 -6.87
N LYS A 88 7.02 -16.41 -7.57
CA LYS A 88 8.36 -15.86 -7.87
C LYS A 88 8.26 -14.67 -8.82
N ASP A 89 7.44 -14.78 -9.86
CA ASP A 89 7.22 -13.69 -10.82
C ASP A 89 6.59 -12.47 -10.12
N LEU A 90 5.60 -12.70 -9.26
CA LEU A 90 4.96 -11.67 -8.43
C LEU A 90 5.95 -11.01 -7.48
N PHE A 91 6.83 -11.78 -6.84
CA PHE A 91 7.87 -11.25 -5.96
C PHE A 91 8.84 -10.33 -6.71
N ILE A 92 9.28 -10.73 -7.91
CA ILE A 92 10.14 -9.90 -8.75
C ILE A 92 9.41 -8.61 -9.17
N GLN A 93 8.14 -8.70 -9.58
CA GLN A 93 7.31 -7.54 -9.92
C GLN A 93 7.18 -6.57 -8.75
N TRP A 94 6.88 -7.10 -7.55
CA TRP A 94 6.77 -6.30 -6.33
C TRP A 94 8.09 -5.57 -6.00
N ARG A 95 9.24 -6.23 -6.15
CA ARG A 95 10.55 -5.59 -5.98
C ARG A 95 10.80 -4.49 -7.01
N GLY A 96 10.36 -4.68 -8.26
CA GLY A 96 10.45 -3.66 -9.31
C GLY A 96 9.57 -2.44 -9.04
N VAL A 97 8.37 -2.65 -8.49
CA VAL A 97 7.46 -1.58 -8.04
C VAL A 97 8.11 -0.76 -6.94
N LEU A 98 8.66 -1.40 -5.91
CA LEU A 98 9.36 -0.73 -4.80
C LEU A 98 10.57 0.07 -5.29
N ALA A 99 11.44 -0.53 -6.10
CA ALA A 99 12.64 0.13 -6.60
C ALA A 99 12.33 1.45 -7.34
N ALA A 100 11.22 1.52 -8.05
CA ALA A 100 10.80 2.75 -8.72
C ALA A 100 10.22 3.80 -7.76
N TYR A 101 9.59 3.38 -6.66
CA TYR A 101 9.20 4.32 -5.62
C TYR A 101 10.43 4.89 -4.90
N ASP A 102 11.41 4.05 -4.57
CA ASP A 102 12.68 4.49 -3.99
C ASP A 102 13.38 5.50 -4.91
N GLU A 103 13.47 5.20 -6.20
CA GLU A 103 14.02 6.10 -7.21
C GLU A 103 13.23 7.42 -7.28
N GLY A 104 11.89 7.35 -7.27
CA GLY A 104 11.03 8.52 -7.31
C GLY A 104 11.19 9.44 -6.09
N ILE A 105 11.28 8.85 -4.90
CA ILE A 105 11.49 9.61 -3.66
C ILE A 105 12.81 10.39 -3.73
N VAL A 106 13.88 9.79 -4.26
CA VAL A 106 15.21 10.42 -4.35
C VAL A 106 15.29 11.44 -5.49
N LYS A 107 14.78 11.13 -6.69
CA LYS A 107 15.00 11.95 -7.90
C LYS A 107 14.03 13.12 -8.04
N GLY A 108 12.85 13.06 -7.41
CA GLY A 108 11.91 14.17 -7.41
C GLY A 108 10.50 13.79 -7.87
N ASP A 109 9.59 14.76 -7.75
CA ASP A 109 8.14 14.54 -7.86
C ASP A 109 7.69 14.07 -9.25
N ALA A 110 8.37 14.50 -10.31
CA ALA A 110 8.08 14.02 -11.67
C ALA A 110 8.39 12.52 -11.83
N VAL A 111 9.51 12.05 -11.25
CA VAL A 111 9.90 10.64 -11.29
C VAL A 111 8.99 9.80 -10.40
N LEU A 112 8.66 10.32 -9.21
CA LEU A 112 7.71 9.67 -8.30
C LEU A 112 6.31 9.57 -8.92
N GLY A 113 5.84 10.65 -9.56
CA GLY A 113 4.58 10.68 -10.29
C GLY A 113 4.54 9.68 -11.45
N ALA A 114 5.63 9.55 -12.20
CA ALA A 114 5.75 8.54 -13.26
C ALA A 114 5.72 7.11 -12.71
N ALA A 115 6.40 6.85 -11.58
CA ALA A 115 6.35 5.55 -10.91
C ALA A 115 4.93 5.21 -10.43
N ILE A 116 4.23 6.17 -9.80
CA ILE A 116 2.83 6.05 -9.37
C ILE A 116 1.91 5.77 -10.57
N TRP A 117 2.04 6.54 -11.65
CA TRP A 117 1.24 6.38 -12.85
C TRP A 117 1.41 4.98 -13.48
N ARG A 118 2.66 4.52 -13.59
CA ARG A 118 2.95 3.17 -14.09
C ARG A 118 2.41 2.07 -13.18
N ASN A 119 2.56 2.22 -11.86
CA ASN A 119 2.26 1.15 -10.90
C ASN A 119 0.78 1.06 -10.52
N LEU A 120 0.12 2.19 -10.27
CA LEU A 120 -1.29 2.25 -9.84
C LEU A 120 -2.24 2.38 -11.02
N TRP A 121 -1.87 3.17 -12.04
CA TRP A 121 -2.69 3.39 -13.24
C TRP A 121 -2.29 2.52 -14.42
N LYS A 122 -1.37 1.56 -14.25
CA LYS A 122 -0.91 0.64 -15.30
C LYS A 122 -0.40 1.37 -16.56
N ALA A 123 0.19 2.56 -16.37
CA ALA A 123 0.58 3.45 -17.47
C ALA A 123 -0.57 3.82 -18.43
N SER A 124 -1.81 3.82 -17.93
CA SER A 124 -2.98 4.21 -18.71
C SER A 124 -3.11 5.73 -18.76
N HIS A 125 -3.39 6.28 -19.94
CA HIS A 125 -3.77 7.68 -20.11
C HIS A 125 -5.28 7.90 -19.94
N THR A 126 -6.05 6.83 -19.75
CA THR A 126 -7.50 6.88 -19.62
C THR A 126 -7.96 6.29 -18.29
N GLY A 127 -8.95 6.93 -17.68
CA GLY A 127 -9.66 6.39 -16.52
C GLY A 127 -10.57 5.20 -16.90
N PRO A 128 -11.17 4.53 -15.89
CA PRO A 128 -12.13 3.45 -16.11
C PRO A 128 -13.37 3.88 -16.92
N ASP A 129 -13.68 5.17 -16.91
CA ASP A 129 -14.76 5.81 -17.65
C ASP A 129 -14.39 6.16 -19.10
N GLY A 130 -13.21 5.77 -19.57
CA GLY A 130 -12.71 6.03 -20.92
C GLY A 130 -12.28 7.48 -21.17
N LYS A 131 -12.34 8.35 -20.14
CA LYS A 131 -11.91 9.75 -20.24
C LYS A 131 -10.42 9.89 -19.97
N GLU A 132 -9.86 11.01 -20.40
CA GLU A 132 -8.46 11.35 -20.09
C GLU A 132 -8.21 11.34 -18.58
N LEU A 133 -7.06 10.79 -18.19
CA LEU A 133 -6.67 10.66 -16.80
C LEU A 133 -6.55 12.03 -16.15
N ASP A 134 -7.24 12.21 -15.01
CA ASP A 134 -7.05 13.37 -14.15
C ASP A 134 -5.68 13.28 -13.44
N TRP A 135 -4.68 13.96 -14.00
CA TRP A 135 -3.31 14.06 -13.46
C TRP A 135 -3.25 14.63 -12.04
N THR A 136 -4.29 15.36 -11.60
CA THR A 136 -4.43 15.83 -10.22
C THR A 136 -4.45 14.66 -9.24
N LYS A 137 -5.00 13.51 -9.64
CA LYS A 137 -5.03 12.30 -8.79
C LYS A 137 -3.62 11.76 -8.55
N ILE A 138 -2.78 11.70 -9.57
CA ILE A 138 -1.37 11.30 -9.43
C ILE A 138 -0.63 12.31 -8.54
N ALA A 139 -0.81 13.60 -8.79
CA ALA A 139 -0.18 14.64 -7.98
C ALA A 139 -0.58 14.58 -6.49
N ARG A 140 -1.83 14.20 -6.19
CA ARG A 140 -2.29 13.98 -4.81
C ARG A 140 -1.58 12.81 -4.13
N VAL A 141 -1.37 11.71 -4.85
CA VAL A 141 -0.61 10.57 -4.31
C VAL A 141 0.85 10.95 -4.07
N VAL A 142 1.47 11.72 -4.98
CA VAL A 142 2.82 12.28 -4.76
C VAL A 142 2.87 13.16 -3.51
N ALA A 143 1.92 14.09 -3.37
CA ALA A 143 1.84 14.98 -2.21
C ALA A 143 1.69 14.20 -0.90
N TYR A 144 0.81 13.19 -0.89
CA TYR A 144 0.64 12.26 0.21
C TYR A 144 1.95 11.57 0.60
N MET A 145 2.63 10.92 -0.37
CA MET A 145 3.89 10.23 -0.10
C MET A 145 4.96 11.18 0.45
N ARG A 146 5.05 12.39 -0.10
CA ARG A 146 5.99 13.43 0.39
C ARG A 146 5.67 13.86 1.81
N ARG A 147 4.40 14.12 2.12
CA ARG A 147 3.96 14.49 3.47
C ARG A 147 4.28 13.38 4.45
N VAL A 148 3.91 12.13 4.15
CA VAL A 148 4.18 10.97 5.02
C VAL A 148 5.68 10.81 5.27
N THR A 149 6.52 10.84 4.23
CA THR A 149 7.98 10.73 4.40
C THR A 149 8.54 11.90 5.22
N SER A 150 8.03 13.12 4.99
CA SER A 150 8.44 14.30 5.75
C SER A 150 8.03 14.18 7.22
N GLU A 151 6.79 13.81 7.51
CA GLU A 151 6.30 13.63 8.87
C GLU A 151 7.09 12.55 9.60
N LEU A 152 7.27 11.38 8.98
CA LEU A 152 8.09 10.28 9.53
C LEU A 152 9.53 10.71 9.82
N SER A 153 10.13 11.57 9.00
CA SER A 153 11.49 12.08 9.24
C SER A 153 11.62 12.95 10.49
N GLN A 154 10.51 13.50 10.99
CA GLN A 154 10.47 14.34 12.19
C GLN A 154 10.10 13.56 13.45
N VAL A 155 9.72 12.28 13.32
CA VAL A 155 9.37 11.44 14.47
C VAL A 155 10.60 10.74 15.01
N SER A 156 10.84 10.86 16.32
CA SER A 156 11.91 10.11 16.99
C SER A 156 11.56 8.62 17.04
N GLU A 157 12.55 7.74 17.06
CA GLU A 157 12.33 6.28 17.17
C GLU A 157 11.50 5.93 18.43
N ALA A 158 11.71 6.66 19.53
CA ALA A 158 10.98 6.47 20.78
C ALA A 158 9.50 6.88 20.66
N ASP A 159 9.20 7.92 19.88
CA ASP A 159 7.84 8.44 19.70
C ASP A 159 7.09 7.78 18.54
N LEU A 160 7.79 7.06 17.66
CA LEU A 160 7.23 6.44 16.46
C LEU A 160 6.08 5.52 16.81
N ILE A 161 6.26 4.63 17.79
CA ILE A 161 5.19 3.72 18.24
C ILE A 161 3.99 4.49 18.78
N SER A 162 4.24 5.55 19.56
CA SER A 162 3.17 6.36 20.18
C SER A 162 2.34 7.07 19.11
N GLN A 163 2.98 7.64 18.08
CA GLN A 163 2.30 8.35 17.00
C GLN A 163 1.63 7.41 15.99
N LEU A 164 2.17 6.21 15.78
CA LEU A 164 1.52 5.18 14.96
C LEU A 164 0.25 4.61 15.61
N CYS A 165 0.24 4.49 16.94
CA CYS A 165 -0.87 3.92 17.69
C CYS A 165 -1.94 4.96 18.11
N GLN A 166 -1.64 6.26 18.09
CA GLN A 166 -2.61 7.29 18.47
C GLN A 166 -3.50 7.70 17.29
N GLN A 167 -4.74 7.19 17.29
CA GLN A 167 -5.87 7.92 16.69
C GLN A 167 -6.43 8.89 17.74
N THR A 168 -5.73 9.99 18.00
CA THR A 168 -6.30 11.08 18.81
C THR A 168 -7.34 11.78 17.95
N GLY A 169 -8.61 11.71 18.36
CA GLY A 169 -9.83 11.98 17.57
C GLY A 169 -10.02 13.35 16.91
N ASP A 170 -8.96 14.14 16.72
CA ASP A 170 -8.95 15.40 15.98
C ASP A 170 -7.78 15.55 14.98
N LYS A 171 -6.75 14.67 15.00
CA LYS A 171 -5.66 14.67 14.02
C LYS A 171 -5.63 13.36 13.22
N PRO A 172 -5.60 13.42 11.88
CA PRO A 172 -5.44 12.21 11.07
C PRO A 172 -4.09 11.56 11.39
N SER A 173 -4.02 10.23 11.34
CA SER A 173 -2.74 9.53 11.52
C SER A 173 -1.75 9.98 10.44
N ILE A 174 -0.45 9.75 10.66
CA ILE A 174 0.61 10.10 9.69
C ILE A 174 0.26 9.57 8.29
N PHE A 175 -0.20 8.32 8.22
CA PHE A 175 -0.62 7.68 6.97
C PHE A 175 -2.02 8.10 6.51
N GLY A 176 -2.79 8.79 7.36
CA GLY A 176 -4.18 9.16 7.11
C GLY A 176 -4.35 10.14 5.96
N TYR A 177 -5.57 10.20 5.42
CA TYR A 177 -5.98 11.27 4.52
C TYR A 177 -5.81 12.64 5.20
N SER A 178 -5.21 13.59 4.49
CA SER A 178 -5.06 14.96 4.95
C SER A 178 -5.52 15.94 3.88
N GLU A 179 -6.32 16.94 4.27
CA GLU A 179 -6.70 18.05 3.38
C GLU A 179 -5.48 18.85 2.91
N LEU A 180 -4.33 18.76 3.60
CA LEU A 180 -3.08 19.36 3.15
C LEU A 180 -2.64 18.80 1.80
N ASP A 181 -2.78 17.49 1.57
CA ASP A 181 -2.38 16.83 0.32
C ASP A 181 -3.18 17.39 -0.87
N LYS A 182 -4.47 17.62 -0.64
CA LYS A 182 -5.38 18.21 -1.62
C LYS A 182 -5.05 19.69 -1.87
N ARG A 183 -4.79 20.47 -0.82
CA ARG A 183 -4.42 21.89 -0.92
C ARG A 183 -3.09 22.09 -1.64
N LEU A 184 -2.09 21.24 -1.40
CA LEU A 184 -0.79 21.31 -2.07
C LEU A 184 -0.89 21.18 -3.59
N VAL A 185 -1.85 20.39 -4.06
CA VAL A 185 -2.09 20.18 -5.49
C VAL A 185 -3.00 21.27 -6.08
N GLN A 186 -4.03 21.70 -5.34
CA GLN A 186 -5.01 22.67 -5.82
C GLN A 186 -4.57 24.14 -5.68
N GLY A 187 -3.68 24.45 -4.74
CA GLY A 187 -3.24 25.80 -4.41
C GLY A 187 -2.16 26.39 -5.33
N LYS A 188 -1.75 25.67 -6.38
CA LYS A 188 -0.76 26.13 -7.39
C LYS A 188 -1.42 26.62 -8.69
N ARG A 189 -2.57 27.28 -8.63
CA ARG A 189 -3.19 27.96 -9.78
C ARG A 189 -3.20 29.47 -9.58
#